data_AF-A0AAU1PNH7-F1
#
_entry.id   AF-A0AAU1PNH7-F1
#
_cell.length_a   1.000
_cell.length_b   1.000
_cell.length_c   1.000
_cell.angle_alpha   90.00
_cell.angle_beta   90.00
_cell.angle_gamma   90.00
#
_symmetry.space_group_name_H-M   'P 1'
#
loop_
_entity.id
_entity.type
_entity.pdbx_description
1 polymer ?
#
loop_
_entity_poly.entity_id
_entity_poly.type
_entity_poly.pdbx_seq_one_letter_code
_entity_poly.pdbx_strand_id
1 'polypeptide(L)'
;MLTAKLRGVLTATVLAVSLTMLTAACGRQPHSGGPGIHPIDGTSPAVVLEPPGPAGSDGKKVSAWVAYFSSSARVVAGVHEVLRDRGELDRFVGRAAPNDPKAAAEIVAASGTTNFSRYVLVGWTATTGCSAATSATLTRSGDVLKVRVSQPEPPPECLTPFVVTVVFAEPKALIPADPAFG
;
A
#
# COMPACT_ATOMS: atom_id res chain seq x y z
N MET A 1 -54.54 28.98 48.72
CA MET A 1 -54.40 27.96 47.65
C MET A 1 -53.06 27.26 47.80
N LEU A 2 -53.06 25.93 47.65
CA LEU A 2 -52.01 24.98 48.00
C LEU A 2 -50.65 25.20 47.30
N THR A 3 -49.58 24.91 48.03
CA THR A 3 -48.22 24.61 47.55
C THR A 3 -48.15 23.31 46.74
N ALA A 4 -47.40 23.29 45.63
CA ALA A 4 -46.82 22.05 45.11
C ALA A 4 -45.49 22.31 44.38
N LYS A 5 -44.42 21.78 44.97
CA LYS A 5 -43.08 21.63 44.40
C LYS A 5 -43.10 20.52 43.34
N LEU A 6 -42.52 20.74 42.16
CA LEU A 6 -42.14 19.64 41.27
C LEU A 6 -40.64 19.40 41.35
N ARG A 7 -40.28 18.27 41.98
CA ARG A 7 -38.98 17.61 41.87
C ARG A 7 -38.97 16.79 40.58
N GLY A 8 -37.86 16.81 39.85
CA GLY A 8 -37.58 15.88 38.76
C GLY A 8 -36.08 15.62 38.69
N VAL A 9 -35.61 14.68 39.52
CA VAL A 9 -34.24 14.16 39.52
C VAL A 9 -34.18 13.04 38.50
N LEU A 10 -33.37 13.20 37.44
CA LEU A 10 -33.05 12.13 36.50
C LEU A 10 -31.63 11.64 36.80
N THR A 11 -31.56 10.49 37.46
CA THR A 11 -30.36 9.70 37.72
C THR A 11 -29.84 9.09 36.43
N ALA A 12 -28.63 9.45 36.02
CA ALA A 12 -27.89 8.78 34.96
C ALA A 12 -27.07 7.62 35.57
N THR A 13 -27.47 6.39 35.29
CA THR A 13 -26.68 5.19 35.61
C THR A 13 -25.65 4.97 34.50
N VAL A 14 -24.39 5.27 34.80
CA VAL A 14 -23.25 4.88 33.96
C VAL A 14 -22.81 3.48 34.38
N LEU A 15 -23.05 2.48 33.52
CA LEU A 15 -22.41 1.17 33.64
C LEU A 15 -20.97 1.28 33.13
N ALA A 16 -20.00 1.19 34.03
CA ALA A 16 -18.60 0.99 33.70
C ALA A 16 -18.38 -0.48 33.32
N VAL A 17 -17.95 -0.71 32.07
CA VAL A 17 -17.59 -2.02 31.55
C VAL A 17 -16.25 -2.46 32.13
N SER A 18 -16.24 -3.68 32.64
CA SER A 18 -15.15 -4.37 33.33
C SER A 18 -13.94 -4.60 32.42
N LEU A 19 -12.74 -4.20 32.88
CA LEU A 19 -11.47 -4.69 32.34
C LEU A 19 -11.33 -6.19 32.64
N THR A 20 -11.03 -6.99 31.62
CA THR A 20 -10.59 -8.37 31.83
C THR A 20 -9.36 -8.72 31.00
N MET A 21 -8.35 -9.18 31.75
CA MET A 21 -7.39 -10.24 31.46
C MET A 21 -6.22 -9.94 30.51
N LEU A 22 -5.08 -9.71 31.18
CA LEU A 22 -3.72 -10.03 30.73
C LEU A 22 -3.56 -11.53 30.38
N THR A 23 -2.49 -11.81 29.64
CA THR A 23 -1.91 -13.10 29.19
C THR A 23 -2.37 -13.52 27.78
N ALA A 24 -1.51 -13.88 26.82
CA ALA A 24 -0.26 -14.61 26.95
C ALA A 24 0.75 -14.39 25.78
N ALA A 25 2.01 -14.71 26.10
CA ALA A 25 3.03 -15.37 25.26
C ALA A 25 3.62 -14.66 24.02
N CYS A 26 4.74 -13.96 24.22
CA CYS A 26 5.79 -13.84 23.20
C CYS A 26 6.59 -15.15 23.13
N GLY A 27 6.11 -16.10 22.33
CA GLY A 27 6.85 -17.30 21.94
C GLY A 27 7.29 -17.19 20.48
N ARG A 28 8.52 -16.76 20.22
CA ARG A 28 9.16 -16.87 18.90
C ARG A 28 9.60 -18.30 18.68
N GLN A 29 9.14 -18.94 17.60
CA GLN A 29 9.72 -20.19 17.11
C GLN A 29 10.04 -20.04 15.62
N PRO A 30 11.31 -20.19 15.19
CA PRO A 30 11.67 -20.23 13.78
C PRO A 30 11.38 -21.62 13.22
N HIS A 31 10.59 -21.71 12.15
CA HIS A 31 10.52 -22.92 11.33
C HIS A 31 11.31 -22.70 10.05
N SER A 32 12.45 -23.39 9.98
CA SER A 32 13.16 -23.71 8.75
C SER A 32 12.61 -25.02 8.20
N GLY A 33 12.30 -25.06 6.90
CA GLY A 33 12.40 -26.29 6.10
C GLY A 33 11.18 -26.66 5.25
N GLY A 34 11.39 -26.74 3.92
CA GLY A 34 10.76 -27.76 3.09
C GLY A 34 9.92 -27.27 1.89
N PRO A 35 10.21 -27.71 0.65
CA PRO A 35 9.59 -27.19 -0.57
C PRO A 35 8.34 -27.94 -1.03
N GLY A 36 7.47 -27.21 -1.73
CA GLY A 36 6.57 -27.72 -2.76
C GLY A 36 5.09 -27.73 -2.38
N ILE A 37 4.27 -26.90 -3.05
CA ILE A 37 3.06 -27.28 -3.82
C ILE A 37 2.80 -26.21 -4.91
N HIS A 38 2.39 -26.66 -6.10
CA HIS A 38 1.97 -25.87 -7.28
C HIS A 38 0.65 -25.07 -7.07
N PRO A 39 0.30 -24.14 -7.99
CA PRO A 39 -0.58 -22.99 -7.73
C PRO A 39 -1.98 -23.12 -8.35
N ILE A 40 -3.05 -22.76 -7.63
CA ILE A 40 -4.28 -22.16 -8.17
C ILE A 40 -5.08 -21.52 -7.02
N ASP A 41 -5.14 -20.19 -6.97
CA ASP A 41 -6.39 -19.42 -6.81
C ASP A 41 -6.08 -17.92 -6.73
N GLY A 42 -6.95 -17.11 -7.33
CA GLY A 42 -6.81 -15.66 -7.54
C GLY A 42 -6.83 -14.81 -6.27
N THR A 43 -5.82 -15.00 -5.42
CA THR A 43 -5.56 -14.15 -4.25
C THR A 43 -4.32 -13.33 -4.54
N SER A 44 -4.51 -12.04 -4.82
CA SER A 44 -3.44 -11.05 -4.77
C SER A 44 -2.97 -10.94 -3.31
N PRO A 45 -1.76 -11.37 -2.93
CA PRO A 45 -1.21 -10.93 -1.67
C PRO A 45 -0.78 -9.48 -1.89
N ALA A 46 -1.53 -8.53 -1.37
CA ALA A 46 -0.97 -7.21 -1.12
C ALA A 46 0.13 -7.40 -0.06
N VAL A 47 1.36 -7.66 -0.51
CA VAL A 47 2.50 -7.82 0.39
C VAL A 47 2.93 -6.43 0.81
N VAL A 48 2.66 -6.09 2.07
CA VAL A 48 3.32 -4.95 2.72
C VAL A 48 4.77 -5.37 2.95
N LEU A 49 5.69 -4.81 2.16
CA LEU A 49 7.12 -5.01 2.41
C LEU A 49 7.57 -3.98 3.46
N GLU A 50 7.76 -4.45 4.69
CA GLU A 50 8.26 -3.62 5.80
C GLU A 50 9.61 -2.96 5.46
N PRO A 51 9.88 -1.75 5.99
CA PRO A 51 11.11 -1.03 5.70
C PRO A 51 12.34 -1.78 6.26
N PRO A 52 13.40 -2.04 5.46
CA PRO A 52 14.67 -2.46 6.01
C PRO A 52 15.29 -1.32 6.83
N GLY A 53 15.91 -1.66 7.97
CA GLY A 53 16.73 -0.73 8.74
C GLY A 53 17.88 -0.12 7.91
N PRO A 54 18.61 0.89 8.43
CA PRO A 54 19.54 1.68 7.63
C PRO A 54 20.62 0.79 6.99
N ALA A 55 20.52 0.61 5.67
CA ALA A 55 21.47 -0.16 4.87
C ALA A 55 22.69 0.70 4.54
N GLY A 56 23.87 0.12 4.76
CA GLY A 56 25.17 0.77 4.61
C GLY A 56 25.53 1.17 3.19
N SER A 57 26.55 2.04 3.12
CA SER A 57 27.14 2.63 1.92
C SER A 57 27.49 1.59 0.85
N ASP A 58 26.62 1.44 -0.14
CA ASP A 58 27.00 1.13 -1.52
C ASP A 58 25.92 1.70 -2.45
N GLY A 59 26.27 2.77 -3.16
CA GLY A 59 25.34 3.53 -4.00
C GLY A 59 24.78 2.68 -5.15
N LYS A 60 23.49 2.90 -5.45
CA LYS A 60 22.71 2.43 -6.62
C LYS A 60 21.74 1.26 -6.42
N LYS A 61 21.15 1.06 -5.24
CA LYS A 61 19.78 0.56 -5.09
C LYS A 61 19.37 0.50 -3.62
N VAL A 62 18.07 0.56 -3.40
CA VAL A 62 17.35 0.53 -2.11
C VAL A 62 17.30 1.89 -1.42
N SER A 63 16.25 2.64 -1.74
CA SER A 63 15.76 3.73 -0.89
C SER A 63 14.21 3.79 -0.92
N ALA A 64 13.60 3.40 -2.05
CA ALA A 64 12.18 3.05 -2.10
C ALA A 64 11.90 1.74 -1.38
N TRP A 65 11.00 1.77 -0.41
CA TRP A 65 10.23 0.57 -0.07
C TRP A 65 8.92 0.56 -0.85
N VAL A 66 8.44 -0.64 -1.18
CA VAL A 66 7.15 -0.84 -1.84
C VAL A 66 6.07 -0.81 -0.77
N ALA A 67 5.32 0.29 -0.70
CA ALA A 67 4.21 0.41 0.23
C ALA A 67 3.04 -0.49 -0.22
N TYR A 68 2.75 -0.52 -1.52
CA TYR A 68 1.69 -1.35 -2.11
C TYR A 68 2.14 -1.92 -3.45
N PHE A 69 1.74 -3.16 -3.72
CA PHE A 69 1.92 -3.81 -5.01
C PHE A 69 0.72 -4.71 -5.31
N SER A 70 0.20 -4.62 -6.53
CA SER A 70 -0.73 -5.60 -7.07
C SER A 70 -0.52 -5.75 -8.58
N SER A 71 -0.83 -6.95 -9.07
CA SER A 71 -0.89 -7.26 -10.50
C SER A 71 -2.20 -7.97 -10.76
N SER A 72 -3.03 -7.45 -11.66
CA SER A 72 -4.38 -7.97 -11.90
C SER A 72 -4.88 -7.66 -13.31
N ALA A 73 -5.88 -8.39 -13.79
CA ALA A 73 -6.50 -8.20 -15.10
C ALA A 73 -7.44 -6.97 -15.18
N ARG A 74 -7.27 -5.97 -14.31
CA ARG A 74 -8.18 -4.82 -14.19
C ARG A 74 -7.85 -3.78 -15.25
N VAL A 75 -8.88 -3.09 -15.76
CA VAL A 75 -8.69 -1.96 -16.67
C VAL A 75 -8.48 -0.70 -15.83
N VAL A 76 -7.29 -0.12 -15.96
CA VAL A 76 -6.89 1.09 -15.25
C VAL A 76 -6.16 2.01 -16.24
N ALA A 77 -6.37 3.32 -16.14
CA ALA A 77 -5.55 4.27 -16.89
C ALA A 77 -4.09 4.18 -16.40
N GLY A 78 -3.13 4.46 -17.29
CA GLY A 78 -1.75 4.68 -16.89
C GLY A 78 -1.64 5.99 -16.11
N VAL A 79 -1.28 5.91 -14.83
CA VAL A 79 -1.22 7.03 -13.89
C VAL A 79 0.14 6.98 -13.20
N HIS A 80 0.95 8.02 -13.38
CA HIS A 80 2.30 8.12 -12.82
C HIS A 80 2.43 9.45 -12.09
N GLU A 81 2.54 9.42 -10.76
CA GLU A 81 2.48 10.64 -9.96
C GLU A 81 3.34 10.54 -8.70
N VAL A 82 3.89 11.69 -8.28
CA VAL A 82 4.49 11.86 -6.96
C VAL A 82 3.46 12.49 -6.03
N LEU A 83 3.11 11.77 -4.98
CA LEU A 83 2.08 12.10 -4.00
C LEU A 83 2.75 12.64 -2.73
N ARG A 84 2.62 13.94 -2.51
CA ARG A 84 3.29 14.73 -1.48
C ARG A 84 2.46 14.89 -0.22
N ASP A 85 1.18 14.55 -0.29
CA ASP A 85 0.23 14.61 0.82
C ASP A 85 -0.90 13.59 0.68
N ARG A 86 -1.79 13.60 1.69
CA ARG A 86 -2.92 12.68 1.75
C ARG A 86 -3.98 12.94 0.67
N GLY A 87 -4.23 14.20 0.32
CA GLY A 87 -5.21 14.54 -0.71
C GLY A 87 -4.75 14.14 -2.11
N GLU A 88 -3.45 14.16 -2.38
CA GLU A 88 -2.85 13.59 -3.59
C GLU A 88 -3.01 12.07 -3.64
N LEU A 89 -2.78 11.37 -2.52
CA LEU A 89 -3.02 9.94 -2.42
C LEU A 89 -4.48 9.57 -2.70
N ASP A 90 -5.44 10.28 -2.10
CA ASP A 90 -6.86 10.00 -2.29
C ASP A 90 -7.28 10.22 -3.77
N ARG A 91 -6.75 11.28 -4.40
CA ARG A 91 -6.94 11.54 -5.84
C ARG A 91 -6.33 10.45 -6.72
N PHE A 92 -5.13 9.99 -6.40
CA PHE A 92 -4.47 8.88 -7.11
C PHE A 92 -5.30 7.60 -7.01
N VAL A 93 -5.77 7.25 -5.80
CA VAL A 93 -6.60 6.07 -5.57
C VAL A 93 -7.87 6.10 -6.42
N GLY A 94 -8.53 7.26 -6.53
CA GLY A 94 -9.70 7.42 -7.40
C GLY A 94 -9.43 7.17 -8.89
N ARG A 95 -8.19 7.35 -9.36
CA ARG A 95 -7.78 7.07 -10.75
C ARG A 95 -7.20 5.66 -10.94
N ALA A 96 -6.50 5.14 -9.92
CA ALA A 96 -5.83 3.84 -9.95
C ALA A 96 -6.75 2.67 -9.59
N ALA A 97 -7.91 2.93 -8.97
CA ALA A 97 -8.90 1.93 -8.60
C ALA A 97 -10.36 2.45 -8.73
N PRO A 98 -10.74 3.05 -9.87
CA PRO A 98 -12.01 3.79 -10.00
C PRO A 98 -13.25 2.92 -9.78
N ASN A 99 -13.17 1.63 -10.09
CA ASN A 99 -14.26 0.66 -9.97
C ASN A 99 -13.91 -0.51 -9.05
N ASP A 100 -12.98 -0.29 -8.12
CA ASP A 100 -12.44 -1.34 -7.27
C ASP A 100 -12.26 -0.85 -5.82
N PRO A 101 -13.34 -0.84 -5.03
CA PRO A 101 -13.29 -0.35 -3.65
C PRO A 101 -12.35 -1.17 -2.77
N LYS A 102 -12.11 -2.45 -3.11
CA LYS A 102 -11.17 -3.30 -2.37
C LYS A 102 -9.73 -2.86 -2.59
N ALA A 103 -9.26 -2.72 -3.85
CA ALA A 103 -7.91 -2.23 -4.07
C ALA A 103 -7.75 -0.78 -3.59
N ALA A 104 -8.78 0.06 -3.72
CA ALA A 104 -8.75 1.41 -3.18
C ALA A 104 -8.48 1.39 -1.67
N ALA A 105 -9.20 0.57 -0.90
CA ALA A 105 -8.98 0.41 0.54
C ALA A 105 -7.58 -0.15 0.86
N GLU A 106 -7.10 -1.13 0.09
CA GLU A 106 -5.76 -1.71 0.29
C GLU A 106 -4.64 -0.69 0.03
N ILE A 107 -4.73 0.12 -1.03
CA ILE A 107 -3.76 1.18 -1.32
C ILE A 107 -3.73 2.21 -0.19
N VAL A 108 -4.92 2.64 0.26
CA VAL A 108 -5.10 3.62 1.34
C VAL A 108 -4.57 3.10 2.67
N ALA A 109 -4.79 1.82 2.98
CA ALA A 109 -4.31 1.17 4.20
C ALA A 109 -2.78 1.02 4.17
N ALA A 110 -2.25 0.49 3.07
CA ALA A 110 -0.82 0.27 2.88
C ALA A 110 0.01 1.57 2.88
N SER A 111 -0.61 2.66 2.42
CA SER A 111 -0.03 4.02 2.40
C SER A 111 -0.53 4.89 3.56
N GLY A 112 -1.30 4.30 4.49
CA GLY A 112 -2.02 4.98 5.58
C GLY A 112 -1.10 5.69 6.57
N THR A 113 0.07 5.11 6.80
CA THR A 113 1.01 5.47 7.85
C THR A 113 2.15 6.35 7.35
N THR A 114 2.14 6.74 6.07
CA THR A 114 3.21 7.54 5.48
C THR A 114 3.32 8.90 6.16
N ASN A 115 4.50 9.17 6.73
CA ASN A 115 4.81 10.50 7.23
C ASN A 115 5.22 11.42 6.07
N PHE A 116 4.24 12.11 5.50
CA PHE A 116 4.43 13.06 4.41
C PHE A 116 5.31 14.26 4.74
N SER A 117 5.75 14.47 5.98
CA SER A 117 6.79 15.48 6.27
C SER A 117 8.20 15.00 5.87
N ARG A 118 8.43 13.68 5.85
CA ARG A 118 9.73 13.04 5.61
C ARG A 118 9.79 12.32 4.26
N TYR A 119 8.67 11.76 3.85
CA TYR A 119 8.53 10.92 2.67
C TYR A 119 7.54 11.52 1.68
N VAL A 120 7.67 11.11 0.42
CA VAL A 120 6.59 11.15 -0.56
C VAL A 120 6.23 9.73 -0.97
N LEU A 121 5.08 9.58 -1.59
CA LEU A 121 4.75 8.37 -2.31
C LEU A 121 4.94 8.58 -3.80
N VAL A 122 5.26 7.52 -4.52
CA VAL A 122 5.28 7.49 -5.98
C VAL A 122 4.30 6.43 -6.43
N GLY A 123 3.15 6.88 -6.93
CA GLY A 123 2.09 6.02 -7.45
C GLY A 123 2.34 5.75 -8.93
N TRP A 124 2.25 4.48 -9.34
CA TRP A 124 2.48 4.08 -10.72
C TRP A 124 1.56 2.94 -11.13
N THR A 125 0.87 3.11 -12.26
CA THR A 125 0.10 2.06 -12.92
C THR A 125 0.53 1.89 -14.37
N ALA A 126 0.59 0.64 -14.86
CA ALA A 126 0.77 0.36 -16.27
C ALA A 126 0.30 -1.05 -16.65
N THR A 127 -0.04 -1.22 -17.93
CA THR A 127 -0.27 -2.54 -18.52
C THR A 127 1.04 -3.30 -18.66
N THR A 128 1.07 -4.55 -18.21
CA THR A 128 2.24 -5.46 -18.28
C THR A 128 2.11 -6.47 -19.42
N GLY A 129 1.11 -6.30 -20.26
CA GLY A 129 0.77 -7.26 -21.31
C GLY A 129 0.16 -8.51 -20.71
N CYS A 130 0.52 -9.67 -21.22
CA CYS A 130 -0.19 -10.94 -20.95
C CYS A 130 0.42 -11.74 -19.78
N SER A 131 1.33 -11.12 -19.04
CA SER A 131 2.00 -11.73 -17.89
C SER A 131 1.81 -10.84 -16.67
N ALA A 132 1.52 -11.47 -15.54
CA ALA A 132 1.40 -10.78 -14.27
C ALA A 132 2.78 -10.32 -13.78
N ALA A 133 2.88 -9.07 -13.35
CA ALA A 133 4.05 -8.59 -12.65
C ALA A 133 4.23 -9.34 -11.33
N THR A 134 5.47 -9.67 -11.02
CA THR A 134 5.86 -10.30 -9.75
C THR A 134 6.56 -9.33 -8.80
N SER A 135 7.15 -8.26 -9.34
CA SER A 135 7.75 -7.19 -8.55
C SER A 135 7.92 -5.91 -9.38
N ALA A 136 8.13 -4.80 -8.69
CA ALA A 136 8.52 -3.54 -9.31
C ALA A 136 9.62 -2.87 -8.48
N THR A 137 10.48 -2.10 -9.15
CA THR A 137 11.53 -1.31 -8.51
C THR A 137 11.54 0.09 -9.09
N LEU A 138 11.55 1.09 -8.21
CA LEU A 138 11.75 2.48 -8.57
C LEU A 138 13.26 2.78 -8.64
N THR A 139 13.67 3.45 -9.71
CA THR A 139 15.05 3.93 -9.88
C THR A 139 15.03 5.37 -10.37
N ARG A 140 16.08 6.13 -10.04
CA ARG A 140 16.25 7.52 -10.46
C ARG A 140 17.42 7.62 -11.43
N SER A 141 17.22 8.41 -12.50
CA SER A 141 18.25 8.78 -13.46
C SER A 141 18.14 10.28 -13.76
N GLY A 142 18.97 11.10 -13.10
CA GLY A 142 18.83 12.56 -13.13
C GLY A 142 17.49 12.99 -12.54
N ASP A 143 16.68 13.69 -13.32
CA ASP A 143 15.33 14.12 -12.95
C ASP A 143 14.24 13.15 -13.43
N VAL A 144 14.62 11.98 -13.95
CA VAL A 144 13.68 10.96 -14.42
C VAL A 144 13.54 9.84 -13.39
N LEU A 145 12.30 9.55 -13.02
CA LEU A 145 11.90 8.36 -12.27
C LEU A 145 11.53 7.25 -13.24
N LYS A 146 12.11 6.07 -13.04
CA LYS A 146 11.89 4.88 -13.88
C LYS A 146 11.44 3.72 -13.02
N VAL A 147 10.31 3.13 -13.40
CA VAL A 147 9.81 1.91 -12.78
C VAL A 147 10.19 0.71 -13.65
N ARG A 148 10.97 -0.21 -13.07
CA ARG A 148 11.26 -1.50 -13.70
C ARG A 148 10.32 -2.54 -13.11
N VAL A 149 9.56 -3.20 -13.97
CA VAL A 149 8.70 -4.33 -13.62
C VAL A 149 9.42 -5.62 -13.95
N SER A 150 9.33 -6.61 -13.05
CA SER A 150 9.74 -7.99 -13.34
C SER A 150 8.50 -8.86 -13.48
N GLN A 151 8.51 -9.73 -14.49
CA GLN A 151 7.42 -10.65 -14.79
C GLN A 151 7.96 -11.89 -15.52
N PRO A 152 7.29 -13.05 -15.42
CA PRO A 152 7.59 -14.20 -16.25
C PRO A 152 7.41 -13.90 -17.74
N GLU A 153 7.97 -14.76 -18.59
CA GLU A 153 7.69 -14.73 -20.02
C GLU A 153 6.18 -14.89 -20.27
N PRO A 154 5.55 -14.03 -21.10
CA PRO A 154 4.14 -14.14 -21.38
C PRO A 154 3.80 -15.45 -22.10
N PRO A 155 2.63 -16.07 -21.81
CA PRO A 155 2.16 -17.20 -22.59
C PRO A 155 1.88 -16.80 -24.05
N PRO A 156 1.87 -17.76 -25.00
CA PRO A 156 1.59 -17.48 -26.41
C PRO A 156 0.19 -16.86 -26.66
N GLU A 157 -0.78 -17.23 -25.83
CA GLU A 157 -2.15 -16.74 -25.91
C GLU A 157 -2.43 -15.70 -24.82
N CYS A 158 -3.08 -14.60 -25.22
CA CYS A 158 -3.38 -13.47 -24.34
C CYS A 158 -4.89 -13.23 -24.28
N LEU A 159 -5.53 -13.73 -23.23
CA LEU A 159 -6.97 -13.56 -23.05
C LEU A 159 -7.33 -12.18 -22.51
N THR A 160 -6.50 -11.66 -21.60
CA THR A 160 -6.67 -10.32 -21.04
C THR A 160 -5.33 -9.76 -20.59
N PRO A 161 -5.06 -8.46 -20.81
CA PRO A 161 -3.85 -7.86 -20.30
C PRO A 161 -3.92 -7.71 -18.77
N PHE A 162 -2.77 -7.89 -18.13
CA PHE A 162 -2.53 -7.52 -16.75
C PHE A 162 -2.17 -6.04 -16.66
N VAL A 163 -2.55 -5.45 -15.54
CA VAL A 163 -2.12 -4.14 -15.07
C VAL A 163 -1.46 -4.32 -13.73
N VAL A 164 -0.34 -3.65 -13.55
CA VAL A 164 0.34 -3.50 -12.27
C VAL A 164 -0.01 -2.15 -11.68
N THR A 165 -0.27 -2.14 -10.37
CA THR A 165 -0.38 -0.94 -9.56
C THR A 165 0.66 -1.04 -8.45
N VAL A 166 1.52 -0.04 -8.34
CA VAL A 166 2.55 0.01 -7.30
C VAL A 166 2.58 1.40 -6.67
N VAL A 167 2.80 1.43 -5.36
CA VAL A 167 3.08 2.65 -4.62
C VAL A 167 4.39 2.46 -3.90
N PHE A 168 5.38 3.28 -4.22
CA PHE A 168 6.65 3.34 -3.51
C PHE A 168 6.60 4.47 -2.48
N ALA A 169 7.31 4.32 -1.37
CA ALA A 169 7.58 5.43 -0.46
C ALA A 169 9.06 5.78 -0.51
N GLU A 170 9.35 7.05 -0.70
CA GLU A 170 10.71 7.56 -0.91
C GLU A 170 10.98 8.76 -0.01
N PRO A 171 12.18 8.87 0.59
CA PRO A 171 12.59 10.09 1.28
C PRO A 171 12.48 11.29 0.34
N LYS A 172 11.90 12.40 0.82
CA LYS A 172 11.74 13.64 0.04
C LYS A 172 13.04 14.11 -0.61
N ALA A 173 14.16 13.97 0.11
CA ALA A 173 15.48 14.40 -0.34
C ALA A 173 15.98 13.65 -1.59
N LEU A 174 15.44 12.47 -1.89
CA LEU A 174 15.86 11.64 -3.03
C LEU A 174 15.01 11.86 -4.29
N ILE A 175 13.88 12.54 -4.17
CA ILE A 175 12.96 12.79 -5.29
C ILE A 175 13.28 14.15 -5.94
N PRO A 176 13.43 14.20 -7.28
CA PRO A 176 13.56 15.46 -8.00
C PRO A 176 12.40 16.43 -7.70
N ALA A 177 12.65 17.73 -7.77
CA ALA A 177 11.61 18.74 -7.52
C ALA A 177 10.45 18.61 -8.52
N ASP A 178 10.80 18.41 -9.81
CA ASP A 178 9.88 18.20 -10.93
C ASP A 178 10.29 16.92 -11.70
N PRO A 179 9.92 15.74 -11.17
CA PRO A 179 10.34 14.49 -11.77
C PRO A 179 9.53 14.17 -13.02
N ALA A 180 10.22 13.83 -14.10
CA ALA A 180 9.60 13.17 -15.24
C ALA A 180 9.48 11.66 -14.98
N PHE A 181 8.49 11.01 -15.58
CA PHE A 181 8.37 9.55 -15.61
C PHE A 181 8.79 9.03 -16.99
N GLY A 182 9.52 7.92 -17.03
CA GLY A 182 9.91 7.26 -18.28
C GLY A 182 10.43 5.86 -18.09
#